data_AF-A0A3A4Z4S0-F1
#
_entry.id   AF-A0A3A4Z4S0-F1
#
_cell.length_a   1.000
_cell.length_b   1.000
_cell.length_c   1.000
_cell.angle_alpha   90.00
_cell.angle_beta   90.00
_cell.angle_gamma   90.00
#
_symmetry.space_group_name_H-M   'P 1'
#
loop_
_entity.id
_entity.type
_entity.pdbx_description
1 polymer ?
#
loop_
_entity_poly.entity_id
_entity_poly.type
_entity_poly.pdbx_seq_one_letter_code
_entity_poly.pdbx_strand_id
1 'polypeptide(L)'
;MSQLCCINNRSIIIIAAYVSSRQGTIHPLFEGLPFPKERFRSPVEFFLNEDEWTTYENYENIFRRAKELVAEPDFFFKCGASAARLRSWGRFHHFVTVFTTPSDGFIRLPFFNKNFNDTKEIEVVIPPTYDRGLKKLKVILKVTFHNDFDPNRDYVGDPYLRGIISCIPTLWGLPPAIIRQPINAYDPLVLFTREPEFAPYALAPRMEGDFLTLMDPLNGERCVAGKRVVLEPEEINGRSVYLGKYRDKPLNARQEDKTTNTAILATRTVRTANRVLISEGEIYNAPCFILEIIYEPLSFTQRMKQVFRSPLQRESPGDELIETIERLRESIRSKNEAYAALEKTNEELSQARVMLDDYARGLEKKVEERTQSLKAAREELLKLNQELEARVKQQVDQLQRYSELRRYLSPKLTEQILAGNHLFASELRRKEMTVVFTDIRGFSALTDSLEPEEVFQLLNRYISEMISIIHDYDGTLNKIAGDGLLIFFGDPIPMEDHAERAVRMAVAMQKKVEELGGEWKKLGHELGVGIGVNTGYMTVGTIGNESLRDYTVIGTQANVAARLVSLAAAGQILVSHRTYSRVRDLFESQEIGEISVKGVHSPVKTYVILP
;
A
#
# COMPACT_ATOMS: atom_id res chain seq x y z
N MET A 1 -23.75 18.55 -13.43
CA MET A 1 -22.64 17.89 -14.13
C MET A 1 -21.47 18.85 -14.12
N SER A 2 -20.33 18.46 -13.54
CA SER A 2 -19.09 19.24 -13.68
C SER A 2 -18.76 19.41 -15.16
N GLN A 3 -18.35 20.60 -15.60
CA GLN A 3 -17.98 20.92 -17.00
C GLN A 3 -16.90 20.03 -17.63
N LEU A 4 -16.29 19.13 -16.84
CA LEU A 4 -15.03 18.42 -17.10
C LEU A 4 -15.02 17.46 -18.31
N CYS A 5 -16.15 17.18 -18.98
CA CYS A 5 -16.21 16.24 -20.11
C CYS A 5 -17.30 16.58 -21.16
N CYS A 6 -17.67 17.86 -21.32
CA CYS A 6 -18.71 18.24 -22.28
C CYS A 6 -18.11 18.63 -23.64
N ILE A 7 -18.66 18.09 -24.73
CA ILE A 7 -18.38 18.46 -26.12
C ILE A 7 -19.60 19.16 -26.69
N ASN A 8 -19.38 20.24 -27.45
CA ASN A 8 -20.44 20.92 -28.16
C ASN A 8 -20.93 20.08 -29.37
N ASN A 9 -22.24 20.04 -29.58
CA ASN A 9 -22.86 19.22 -30.62
C ASN A 9 -22.52 19.67 -32.07
N ARG A 10 -21.83 20.80 -32.30
CA ARG A 10 -21.38 21.25 -33.64
C ARG A 10 -20.59 20.18 -34.39
N SER A 11 -19.71 19.45 -33.72
CA SER A 11 -18.94 18.38 -34.36
C SER A 11 -19.83 17.21 -34.78
N ILE A 12 -20.94 16.97 -34.08
CA ILE A 12 -21.91 15.92 -34.41
C ILE A 12 -22.67 16.24 -35.70
N ILE A 13 -22.91 17.52 -36.00
CA ILE A 13 -23.55 17.94 -37.26
C ILE A 13 -22.69 17.56 -38.47
N ILE A 14 -21.38 17.72 -38.36
CA ILE A 14 -20.44 17.31 -39.41
C ILE A 14 -20.52 15.79 -39.62
N ILE A 15 -20.53 15.03 -38.52
CA ILE A 15 -20.64 13.57 -38.55
C ILE A 15 -21.97 13.15 -39.19
N ALA A 16 -23.08 13.73 -38.75
CA ALA A 16 -24.41 13.43 -39.26
C ALA A 16 -24.56 13.79 -40.73
N ALA A 17 -24.04 14.95 -41.18
CA ALA A 17 -24.04 15.34 -42.58
C ALA A 17 -23.22 14.36 -43.44
N TYR A 18 -22.06 13.91 -42.94
CA TYR A 18 -21.24 12.94 -43.63
C TYR A 18 -21.94 11.58 -43.76
N VAL A 19 -22.50 11.05 -42.66
CA VAL A 19 -23.29 9.80 -42.66
C VAL A 19 -24.48 9.92 -43.60
N SER A 20 -25.24 11.02 -43.53
CA SER A 20 -26.38 11.27 -44.41
C SER A 20 -25.98 11.29 -45.88
N SER A 21 -24.81 11.84 -46.22
CA SER A 21 -24.30 11.88 -47.59
C SER A 21 -23.92 10.50 -48.16
N ARG A 22 -23.72 9.50 -47.29
CA ARG A 22 -23.32 8.14 -47.66
C ARG A 22 -24.48 7.14 -47.57
N GLN A 23 -25.25 7.20 -46.50
CA GLN A 23 -26.30 6.24 -46.16
C GLN A 23 -27.72 6.76 -46.43
N GLY A 24 -27.90 8.05 -46.73
CA GLY A 24 -29.21 8.66 -46.99
C GLY A 24 -30.10 8.82 -45.75
N THR A 25 -29.69 8.33 -44.57
CA THR A 25 -30.40 8.46 -43.29
C THR A 25 -29.42 8.65 -42.14
N ILE A 26 -29.89 9.29 -41.07
CA ILE A 26 -29.15 9.50 -39.81
C ILE A 26 -29.79 8.82 -38.61
N HIS A 27 -30.95 8.16 -38.79
CA HIS A 27 -31.71 7.57 -37.67
C HIS A 27 -30.90 6.57 -36.82
N PRO A 28 -30.12 5.63 -37.41
CA PRO A 28 -29.33 4.67 -36.64
C PRO A 28 -28.20 5.31 -35.82
N LEU A 29 -27.79 6.53 -36.18
CA LEU A 29 -26.64 7.20 -35.59
C LEU A 29 -26.83 7.49 -34.10
N PHE A 30 -28.05 7.84 -33.69
CA PHE A 30 -28.36 8.26 -32.32
C PHE A 30 -29.17 7.25 -31.51
N GLU A 31 -29.37 6.04 -32.04
CA GLU A 31 -30.23 5.03 -31.43
C GLU A 31 -29.72 4.56 -30.06
N GLY A 32 -30.58 4.56 -29.04
CA GLY A 32 -30.21 4.10 -27.69
C GLY A 32 -29.25 5.00 -26.91
N LEU A 33 -28.89 6.19 -27.42
CA LEU A 33 -28.06 7.14 -26.69
C LEU A 33 -28.87 7.95 -25.67
N PRO A 34 -28.30 8.23 -24.48
CA PRO A 34 -28.96 9.05 -23.48
C PRO A 34 -29.01 10.53 -23.91
N PHE A 35 -30.19 11.16 -23.78
CA PHE A 35 -30.41 12.58 -24.02
C PHE A 35 -31.46 13.15 -23.04
N PRO A 36 -31.51 14.48 -22.80
CA PRO A 36 -32.47 15.09 -21.87
C PRO A 36 -33.91 15.07 -22.43
N LYS A 37 -34.67 14.03 -22.07
CA LYS A 37 -36.04 13.81 -22.56
C LYS A 37 -37.03 14.88 -22.06
N GLU A 38 -36.69 15.60 -20.99
CA GLU A 38 -37.53 16.68 -20.47
C GLU A 38 -37.53 17.92 -21.37
N ARG A 39 -36.47 18.11 -22.17
CA ARG A 39 -36.29 19.31 -23.03
C ARG A 39 -36.40 19.03 -24.53
N PHE A 40 -36.18 17.79 -24.97
CA PHE A 40 -36.14 17.43 -26.40
C PHE A 40 -37.03 16.22 -26.70
N ARG A 41 -37.70 16.24 -27.86
CA ARG A 41 -38.66 15.20 -28.28
C ARG A 41 -37.96 13.98 -28.87
N SER A 42 -36.76 14.15 -29.38
CA SER A 42 -35.98 13.08 -30.00
C SER A 42 -34.48 13.27 -29.78
N PRO A 43 -33.67 12.19 -29.85
CA PRO A 43 -32.22 12.33 -29.77
C PRO A 43 -31.66 13.12 -30.95
N VAL A 44 -32.28 13.02 -32.14
CA VAL A 44 -31.91 13.80 -33.33
C VAL A 44 -32.01 15.30 -33.05
N GLU A 45 -33.09 15.74 -32.41
CA GLU A 45 -33.32 17.14 -32.06
C GLU A 45 -32.26 17.68 -31.08
N PHE A 46 -31.84 16.86 -30.12
CA PHE A 46 -30.79 17.24 -29.16
C PHE A 46 -29.39 17.26 -29.81
N PHE A 47 -28.99 16.16 -30.44
CA PHE A 47 -27.61 15.98 -30.96
C PHE A 47 -27.29 16.83 -32.19
N LEU A 48 -28.31 17.35 -32.90
CA LEU A 48 -28.11 18.30 -34.01
C LEU A 48 -28.26 19.77 -33.60
N ASN A 49 -28.51 20.07 -32.33
CA ASN A 49 -28.61 21.44 -31.84
C ASN A 49 -27.22 22.00 -31.47
N GLU A 50 -26.73 22.99 -32.24
CA GLU A 50 -25.42 23.64 -32.06
C GLU A 50 -25.21 24.37 -30.73
N ASP A 51 -26.29 24.70 -30.02
CA ASP A 51 -26.24 25.41 -28.74
C ASP A 51 -26.18 24.46 -27.54
N GLU A 52 -26.37 23.16 -27.78
CA GLU A 52 -26.35 22.13 -26.74
C GLU A 52 -25.00 21.42 -26.67
N TRP A 53 -24.77 20.82 -25.51
CA TRP A 53 -23.55 20.12 -25.15
C TRP A 53 -23.88 18.68 -24.75
N THR A 54 -23.05 17.75 -25.18
CA THR A 54 -23.15 16.33 -24.81
C THR A 54 -21.89 15.87 -24.08
N THR A 55 -21.90 14.66 -23.51
CA THR A 55 -20.72 14.05 -22.92
C THR A 55 -19.72 13.60 -23.99
N TYR A 56 -18.43 13.59 -23.66
CA TYR A 56 -17.38 13.03 -24.51
C TYR A 56 -17.68 11.57 -24.92
N GLU A 57 -18.22 10.77 -24.00
CA GLU A 57 -18.60 9.38 -24.26
C GLU A 57 -19.71 9.26 -25.31
N ASN A 58 -20.73 10.11 -25.24
CA ASN A 58 -21.76 10.17 -26.27
C ASN A 58 -21.16 10.57 -27.63
N TYR A 59 -20.28 11.58 -27.64
CA TYR A 59 -19.59 12.01 -28.86
C TYR A 59 -18.77 10.86 -29.47
N GLU A 60 -17.98 10.14 -28.66
CA GLU A 60 -17.18 9.01 -29.12
C GLU A 60 -18.05 7.87 -29.66
N ASN A 61 -19.13 7.52 -28.96
CA ASN A 61 -20.09 6.49 -29.38
C ASN A 61 -20.77 6.83 -30.71
N ILE A 62 -21.21 8.08 -30.88
CA ILE A 62 -21.77 8.58 -32.14
C ILE A 62 -20.74 8.45 -33.25
N PHE A 63 -19.50 8.86 -32.98
CA PHE A 63 -18.47 8.90 -34.02
C PHE A 63 -18.01 7.51 -34.46
N ARG A 64 -17.86 6.58 -33.51
CA ARG A 64 -17.55 5.17 -33.80
C ARG A 64 -18.70 4.47 -34.51
N ARG A 65 -19.95 4.70 -34.10
CA ARG A 65 -21.12 4.18 -34.82
C ARG A 65 -21.21 4.73 -36.25
N ALA A 66 -20.90 6.02 -36.45
CA ALA A 66 -20.84 6.61 -37.78
C ALA A 66 -19.83 5.89 -38.69
N LYS A 67 -18.67 5.54 -38.14
CA LYS A 67 -17.65 4.74 -38.84
C LYS A 67 -18.17 3.35 -39.20
N GLU A 68 -18.83 2.66 -38.29
CA GLU A 68 -19.41 1.34 -38.54
C GLU A 68 -20.48 1.38 -39.63
N LEU A 69 -21.36 2.39 -39.60
CA LEU A 69 -22.41 2.58 -40.60
C LEU A 69 -21.84 2.88 -41.98
N VAL A 70 -20.80 3.71 -42.10
CA VAL A 70 -20.24 4.11 -43.40
C VAL A 70 -19.22 3.08 -43.92
N ALA A 71 -18.53 2.36 -43.04
CA ALA A 71 -17.58 1.30 -43.35
C ALA A 71 -16.48 1.69 -44.36
N GLU A 72 -16.02 2.95 -44.35
CA GLU A 72 -14.95 3.44 -45.23
C GLU A 72 -13.57 3.46 -44.54
N PRO A 73 -12.47 3.20 -45.28
CA PRO A 73 -11.12 3.42 -44.78
C PRO A 73 -10.89 4.91 -44.55
N ASP A 74 -10.12 5.24 -43.52
CA ASP A 74 -9.81 6.62 -43.08
C ASP A 74 -11.06 7.47 -42.84
N PHE A 75 -12.14 6.83 -42.38
CA PHE A 75 -13.44 7.46 -42.13
C PHE A 75 -13.32 8.78 -41.36
N PHE A 76 -12.59 8.80 -40.25
CA PHE A 76 -12.48 9.98 -39.39
C PHE A 76 -11.89 11.19 -40.13
N PHE A 77 -10.81 10.98 -40.89
CA PHE A 77 -10.21 12.01 -41.72
C PHE A 77 -11.15 12.48 -42.83
N LYS A 78 -11.77 11.55 -43.55
CA LYS A 78 -12.71 11.88 -44.63
C LYS A 78 -13.95 12.62 -44.13
N CYS A 79 -14.44 12.24 -42.94
CA CYS A 79 -15.56 12.89 -42.28
C CYS A 79 -15.23 14.37 -42.02
N GLY A 80 -14.09 14.67 -41.38
CA GLY A 80 -13.64 16.04 -41.18
C GLY A 80 -13.39 16.80 -42.49
N ALA A 81 -12.74 16.15 -43.47
CA ALA A 81 -12.45 16.76 -44.76
C ALA A 81 -13.71 17.04 -45.62
N SER A 82 -14.81 16.34 -45.36
CA SER A 82 -16.08 16.54 -46.05
C SER A 82 -16.78 17.83 -45.65
N ALA A 83 -16.42 18.41 -44.51
CA ALA A 83 -17.20 19.42 -43.82
C ALA A 83 -17.39 20.70 -44.67
N ALA A 84 -16.36 21.12 -45.40
CA ALA A 84 -16.45 22.27 -46.32
C ALA A 84 -17.34 21.96 -47.54
N ARG A 85 -17.21 20.77 -48.12
CA ARG A 85 -17.95 20.33 -49.31
C ARG A 85 -19.44 20.15 -49.03
N LEU A 86 -19.77 19.58 -47.86
CA LEU A 86 -21.14 19.33 -47.42
C LEU A 86 -21.79 20.56 -46.76
N ARG A 87 -21.08 21.69 -46.67
CA ARG A 87 -21.54 22.91 -46.00
C ARG A 87 -22.03 22.68 -44.57
N SER A 88 -21.46 21.71 -43.87
CA SER A 88 -21.87 21.27 -42.54
C SER A 88 -21.12 21.97 -41.41
N TRP A 89 -20.45 23.09 -41.71
CA TRP A 89 -19.67 23.88 -40.75
C TRP A 89 -20.54 24.65 -39.74
N GLY A 90 -21.87 24.58 -39.87
CA GLY A 90 -22.80 25.29 -39.00
C GLY A 90 -22.53 26.80 -39.02
N ARG A 91 -22.57 27.43 -37.84
CA ARG A 91 -22.23 28.86 -37.66
C ARG A 91 -20.85 29.25 -38.20
N PHE A 92 -19.90 28.32 -38.33
CA PHE A 92 -18.57 28.62 -38.87
C PHE A 92 -18.59 29.07 -40.35
N HIS A 93 -19.63 28.70 -41.13
CA HIS A 93 -19.82 29.21 -42.49
C HIS A 93 -19.93 30.74 -42.55
N HIS A 94 -20.52 31.37 -41.52
CA HIS A 94 -20.66 32.83 -41.43
C HIS A 94 -19.34 33.55 -41.21
N PHE A 95 -18.33 32.85 -40.66
CA PHE A 95 -17.01 33.44 -40.42
C PHE A 95 -16.09 33.27 -41.62
N VAL A 96 -16.29 32.22 -42.43
CA VAL A 96 -15.54 31.98 -43.66
C VAL A 96 -15.74 33.09 -44.69
N THR A 97 -16.89 33.76 -44.69
CA THR A 97 -17.17 34.90 -45.57
C THR A 97 -16.26 36.11 -45.33
N VAL A 98 -15.56 36.16 -44.19
CA VAL A 98 -14.64 37.24 -43.79
C VAL A 98 -13.19 36.93 -44.18
N PHE A 99 -12.87 35.72 -44.64
CA PHE A 99 -11.50 35.35 -45.02
C PHE A 99 -11.21 35.72 -46.48
N THR A 100 -10.11 36.44 -46.72
CA THR A 100 -9.74 36.84 -48.08
C THR A 100 -8.89 35.79 -48.78
N THR A 101 -8.08 35.03 -48.03
CA THR A 101 -7.22 33.97 -48.56
C THR A 101 -7.17 32.73 -47.66
N PRO A 102 -6.75 31.56 -48.18
CA PRO A 102 -6.47 30.38 -47.36
C PRO A 102 -5.49 30.65 -46.21
N SER A 103 -4.52 31.53 -46.43
CA SER A 103 -3.55 31.95 -45.40
C SER A 103 -4.22 32.64 -44.22
N ASP A 104 -5.24 33.48 -44.46
CA ASP A 104 -6.02 34.11 -43.38
C ASP A 104 -6.77 33.06 -42.56
N GLY A 105 -7.29 32.02 -43.23
CA GLY A 105 -7.94 30.89 -42.58
C GLY A 105 -7.01 30.21 -41.58
N PHE A 106 -5.77 29.90 -41.99
CA PHE A 106 -4.78 29.28 -41.10
C PHE A 106 -4.31 30.20 -39.97
N ILE A 107 -4.10 31.49 -40.24
CA ILE A 107 -3.68 32.47 -39.22
C ILE A 107 -4.73 32.60 -38.11
N ARG A 108 -6.02 32.57 -38.48
CA ARG A 108 -7.12 32.76 -37.54
C ARG A 108 -7.62 31.45 -36.91
N LEU A 109 -7.04 30.30 -37.24
CA LEU A 109 -7.42 29.01 -36.65
C LEU A 109 -7.53 29.01 -35.12
N PRO A 110 -6.59 29.63 -34.35
CA PRO A 110 -6.70 29.68 -32.89
C PRO A 110 -7.99 30.33 -32.39
N PHE A 111 -8.48 31.36 -33.10
CA PHE A 111 -9.73 32.04 -32.75
C PHE A 111 -10.96 31.17 -32.98
N PHE A 112 -10.91 30.27 -33.98
CA PHE A 112 -12.04 29.41 -34.35
C PHE A 112 -11.98 28.00 -33.76
N ASN A 113 -10.89 27.65 -33.08
CA ASN A 113 -10.65 26.33 -32.50
C ASN A 113 -11.87 25.80 -31.72
N LYS A 114 -12.46 26.65 -30.86
CA LYS A 114 -13.66 26.34 -30.05
C LYS A 114 -14.94 26.02 -30.84
N ASN A 115 -14.94 26.16 -32.17
CA ASN A 115 -16.10 25.83 -33.00
C ASN A 115 -16.08 24.40 -33.54
N PHE A 116 -14.93 23.74 -33.54
CA PHE A 116 -14.78 22.39 -34.08
C PHE A 116 -13.97 21.46 -33.17
N ASN A 117 -13.40 21.97 -32.08
CA ASN A 117 -12.64 21.18 -31.11
C ASN A 117 -12.72 21.80 -29.71
N ASP A 118 -13.19 21.00 -28.74
CA ASP A 118 -13.32 21.41 -27.34
C ASP A 118 -12.23 20.81 -26.43
N THR A 119 -11.42 19.85 -26.93
CA THR A 119 -10.45 19.09 -26.12
C THR A 119 -9.00 19.54 -26.28
N LYS A 120 -8.71 20.38 -27.30
CA LYS A 120 -7.34 20.83 -27.60
C LYS A 120 -7.31 22.30 -27.99
N GLU A 121 -6.21 22.97 -27.70
CA GLU A 121 -5.89 24.31 -28.20
C GLU A 121 -4.95 24.24 -29.40
N ILE A 122 -5.18 25.11 -30.38
CA ILE A 122 -4.34 25.25 -31.57
C ILE A 122 -3.58 26.57 -31.50
N GLU A 123 -2.27 26.51 -31.63
CA GLU A 123 -1.36 27.65 -31.72
C GLU A 123 -0.64 27.62 -33.06
N VAL A 124 -0.53 28.78 -33.72
CA VAL A 124 0.27 28.92 -34.95
C VAL A 124 1.72 29.20 -34.54
N VAL A 125 2.61 28.22 -34.73
CA VAL A 125 4.05 28.36 -34.42
C VAL A 125 4.76 29.07 -35.55
N ILE A 126 4.54 28.61 -36.78
CA ILE A 126 5.06 29.24 -38.00
C ILE A 126 3.88 29.62 -38.89
N PRO A 127 3.65 30.92 -39.15
CA PRO A 127 2.58 31.37 -40.02
C PRO A 127 2.84 30.96 -41.48
N PRO A 128 1.83 31.07 -42.37
CA PRO A 128 1.96 30.71 -43.78
C PRO A 128 3.20 31.30 -44.44
N THR A 129 4.17 30.43 -44.72
CA THR A 129 5.47 30.80 -45.30
C THR A 129 5.68 30.02 -46.58
N TYR A 130 6.18 30.68 -47.63
CA TYR A 130 6.41 30.02 -48.90
C TYR A 130 7.71 29.19 -48.87
N ASP A 131 7.58 27.88 -49.05
CA ASP A 131 8.70 26.95 -49.15
C ASP A 131 9.15 26.86 -50.61
N ARG A 132 10.38 27.34 -50.88
CA ARG A 132 10.97 27.36 -52.22
C ARG A 132 11.26 25.96 -52.77
N GLY A 133 11.54 24.98 -51.91
CA GLY A 133 11.83 23.60 -52.32
C GLY A 133 10.56 22.87 -52.76
N LEU A 134 9.47 23.04 -52.01
CA LEU A 134 8.18 22.40 -52.31
C LEU A 134 7.32 23.19 -53.30
N LYS A 135 7.66 24.46 -53.58
CA LYS A 135 6.83 25.43 -54.33
C LYS A 135 5.41 25.54 -53.76
N LYS A 136 5.27 25.41 -52.45
CA LYS A 136 4.00 25.39 -51.71
C LYS A 136 4.11 26.26 -50.47
N LEU A 137 2.96 26.64 -49.90
CA LEU A 137 2.92 27.31 -48.60
C LEU A 137 2.98 26.25 -47.50
N LYS A 138 3.79 26.52 -46.47
CA LYS A 138 3.95 25.70 -45.28
C LYS A 138 3.46 26.49 -44.06
N VAL A 139 2.71 25.82 -43.18
CA VAL A 139 2.28 26.31 -41.87
C VAL A 139 2.65 25.24 -40.84
N ILE A 140 3.14 25.67 -39.68
CA ILE A 140 3.35 24.76 -38.54
C ILE A 140 2.40 25.15 -37.42
N LEU A 141 1.54 24.22 -37.04
CA LEU A 141 0.64 24.36 -35.90
C LEU A 141 1.12 23.49 -34.75
N LYS A 142 1.00 24.01 -33.54
CA LYS A 142 1.12 23.26 -32.29
C LYS A 142 -0.28 23.03 -31.74
N VAL A 143 -0.62 21.77 -31.47
CA VAL A 143 -1.90 21.39 -30.89
C VAL A 143 -1.65 20.77 -29.53
N THR A 144 -2.22 21.37 -28.48
CA THR A 144 -2.00 20.96 -27.08
C THR A 144 -3.31 20.55 -26.46
N PHE A 145 -3.37 19.39 -25.81
CA PHE A 145 -4.56 19.01 -25.04
C PHE A 145 -4.76 19.95 -23.86
N HIS A 146 -6.02 20.18 -23.47
CA HIS A 146 -6.28 20.86 -22.21
C HIS A 146 -5.76 20.02 -21.04
N ASN A 147 -5.32 20.66 -19.96
CA ASN A 147 -4.73 19.99 -18.81
C ASN A 147 -5.68 19.00 -18.11
N ASP A 148 -6.99 19.14 -18.32
CA ASP A 148 -8.06 18.31 -17.77
C ASP A 148 -8.45 17.13 -18.68
N PHE A 149 -7.79 16.97 -19.84
CA PHE A 149 -8.13 15.92 -20.82
C PHE A 149 -6.95 14.97 -21.06
N ASP A 150 -7.20 13.65 -20.97
CA ASP A 150 -6.17 12.62 -21.26
C ASP A 150 -5.94 12.48 -22.77
N PRO A 151 -4.72 12.78 -23.27
CA PRO A 151 -4.38 12.63 -24.70
C PRO A 151 -4.71 11.26 -25.28
N ASN A 152 -4.58 10.20 -24.49
CA ASN A 152 -4.74 8.82 -24.96
C ASN A 152 -6.20 8.40 -25.12
N ARG A 153 -7.16 9.24 -24.73
CA ARG A 153 -8.60 8.97 -24.88
C ARG A 153 -9.18 9.49 -26.19
N ASP A 154 -8.53 10.47 -26.83
CA ASP A 154 -9.07 11.16 -28.00
C ASP A 154 -8.26 10.91 -29.28
N TYR A 155 -8.06 9.63 -29.58
CA TYR A 155 -7.50 9.23 -30.87
C TYR A 155 -8.44 9.59 -32.02
N VAL A 156 -9.76 9.39 -31.86
CA VAL A 156 -10.76 9.64 -32.91
C VAL A 156 -10.79 11.11 -33.35
N GLY A 157 -10.67 12.05 -32.40
CA GLY A 157 -10.72 13.47 -32.68
C GLY A 157 -9.54 14.01 -33.50
N ASP A 158 -8.39 13.34 -33.51
CA ASP A 158 -7.19 13.81 -34.22
C ASP A 158 -7.26 13.65 -35.74
N PRO A 159 -7.45 12.44 -36.32
CA PRO A 159 -7.67 12.30 -37.76
C PRO A 159 -8.84 13.17 -38.25
N TYR A 160 -9.90 13.32 -37.44
CA TYR A 160 -11.02 14.22 -37.71
C TYR A 160 -10.59 15.70 -37.80
N LEU A 161 -9.85 16.20 -36.80
CA LEU A 161 -9.32 17.55 -36.79
C LEU A 161 -8.41 17.80 -37.99
N ARG A 162 -7.52 16.85 -38.32
CA ARG A 162 -6.69 16.92 -39.53
C ARG A 162 -7.55 16.98 -40.79
N GLY A 163 -8.62 16.21 -40.86
CA GLY A 163 -9.61 16.31 -41.93
C GLY A 163 -10.16 17.73 -42.10
N ILE A 164 -10.63 18.34 -41.00
CA ILE A 164 -11.16 19.72 -41.01
C ILE A 164 -10.10 20.71 -41.49
N ILE A 165 -8.91 20.67 -40.93
CA ILE A 165 -7.81 21.56 -41.30
C ILE A 165 -7.43 21.37 -42.79
N SER A 166 -7.46 20.14 -43.29
CA SER A 166 -7.09 19.82 -44.66
C SER A 166 -8.05 20.45 -45.68
N CYS A 167 -9.32 20.62 -45.33
CA CYS A 167 -10.32 21.13 -46.26
C CYS A 167 -10.38 22.67 -46.34
N ILE A 168 -9.64 23.40 -45.50
CA ILE A 168 -9.62 24.88 -45.51
C ILE A 168 -9.35 25.46 -46.90
N PRO A 169 -8.31 25.06 -47.65
CA PRO A 169 -8.05 25.61 -48.99
C PRO A 169 -9.18 25.34 -50.00
N THR A 170 -9.98 24.30 -49.79
CA THR A 170 -11.05 23.91 -50.73
C THR A 170 -12.18 24.95 -50.79
N LEU A 171 -12.34 25.77 -49.76
CA LEU A 171 -13.26 26.92 -49.74
C LEU A 171 -12.96 27.94 -50.86
N TRP A 172 -11.70 27.98 -51.30
CA TRP A 172 -11.22 28.81 -52.39
C TRP A 172 -10.97 28.04 -53.70
N GLY A 173 -11.45 26.80 -53.79
CA GLY A 173 -11.30 25.97 -54.98
C GLY A 173 -9.89 25.41 -55.20
N LEU A 174 -9.07 25.37 -54.15
CA LEU A 174 -7.77 24.70 -54.14
C LEU A 174 -7.92 23.22 -53.72
N PRO A 175 -6.96 22.35 -54.06
CA PRO A 175 -6.91 21.01 -53.48
C PRO A 175 -6.76 21.08 -51.96
N PRO A 176 -7.22 20.05 -51.21
CA PRO A 176 -7.05 19.99 -49.77
C PRO A 176 -5.56 20.04 -49.38
N ALA A 177 -5.26 20.65 -48.24
CA ALA A 177 -3.90 20.72 -47.72
C ALA A 177 -3.41 19.33 -47.32
N ILE A 178 -2.12 19.08 -47.57
CA ILE A 178 -1.43 17.88 -47.10
C ILE A 178 -1.00 18.15 -45.66
N ILE A 179 -1.39 17.28 -44.73
CA ILE A 179 -1.03 17.40 -43.31
C ILE A 179 -0.10 16.27 -42.93
N ARG A 180 1.06 16.62 -42.36
CA ARG A 180 1.99 15.69 -41.71
C ARG A 180 2.00 15.93 -40.22
N GLN A 181 2.15 14.86 -39.44
CA GLN A 181 2.15 14.90 -37.98
C GLN A 181 3.43 14.24 -37.46
N PRO A 182 4.57 14.94 -37.53
CA PRO A 182 5.85 14.39 -37.09
C PRO A 182 5.90 14.11 -35.58
N ILE A 183 5.08 14.80 -34.78
CA ILE A 183 5.08 14.67 -33.32
C ILE A 183 3.67 14.33 -32.83
N ASN A 184 3.60 13.30 -31.99
CA ASN A 184 2.43 12.70 -31.41
C ASN A 184 2.47 12.77 -29.88
N ALA A 185 1.37 13.20 -29.28
CA ALA A 185 1.22 13.22 -27.83
C ALA A 185 0.81 11.87 -27.21
N TYR A 186 0.47 10.88 -28.05
CA TYR A 186 0.03 9.56 -27.58
C TYR A 186 1.19 8.72 -27.06
N ASP A 187 0.93 7.97 -25.99
CA ASP A 187 1.77 6.84 -25.61
C ASP A 187 1.49 5.67 -26.59
N PRO A 188 2.49 5.21 -27.37
CA PRO A 188 2.29 4.15 -28.33
C PRO A 188 1.89 2.81 -27.67
N LEU A 189 2.28 2.58 -26.41
CA LEU A 189 1.85 1.38 -25.68
C LEU A 189 0.35 1.42 -25.39
N VAL A 190 -0.15 2.57 -24.95
CA VAL A 190 -1.57 2.77 -24.64
C VAL A 190 -2.38 2.77 -25.93
N LEU A 191 -1.93 3.52 -26.94
CA LEU A 191 -2.58 3.65 -28.23
C LEU A 191 -2.77 2.29 -28.90
N PHE A 192 -1.68 1.53 -29.13
CA PHE A 192 -1.77 0.27 -29.86
C PHE A 192 -2.37 -0.89 -29.06
N THR A 193 -2.66 -0.69 -27.76
CA THR A 193 -3.32 -1.69 -26.91
C THR A 193 -4.79 -1.39 -26.68
N ARG A 194 -5.13 -0.14 -26.35
CA ARG A 194 -6.47 0.23 -25.88
C ARG A 194 -7.39 0.73 -26.99
N GLU A 195 -6.83 1.36 -28.03
CA GLU A 195 -7.65 1.94 -29.08
C GLU A 195 -8.22 0.82 -29.99
N PRO A 196 -9.56 0.68 -30.07
CA PRO A 196 -10.19 -0.42 -30.82
C PRO A 196 -9.80 -0.48 -32.29
N GLU A 197 -9.39 0.65 -32.89
CA GLU A 197 -8.95 0.70 -34.28
C GLU A 197 -7.68 -0.14 -34.56
N PHE A 198 -6.84 -0.38 -33.55
CA PHE A 198 -5.62 -1.17 -33.70
C PHE A 198 -5.78 -2.64 -33.29
N ALA A 199 -6.89 -3.00 -32.64
CA ALA A 199 -7.15 -4.36 -32.18
C ALA A 199 -7.03 -5.43 -33.28
N PRO A 200 -7.54 -5.21 -34.53
CA PRO A 200 -7.43 -6.20 -35.59
C PRO A 200 -6.00 -6.52 -36.03
N TYR A 201 -5.03 -5.64 -35.74
CA TYR A 201 -3.64 -5.79 -36.19
C TYR A 201 -2.75 -6.50 -35.17
N ALA A 202 -3.25 -6.79 -33.95
CA ALA A 202 -2.56 -7.56 -32.92
C ALA A 202 -1.10 -7.12 -32.66
N LEU A 203 -0.84 -5.81 -32.65
CA LEU A 203 0.51 -5.23 -32.60
C LEU A 203 1.29 -5.57 -31.32
N ALA A 204 0.59 -5.92 -30.24
CA ALA A 204 1.13 -6.32 -28.92
C ALA A 204 2.32 -5.46 -28.45
N PRO A 205 2.17 -4.14 -28.30
CA PRO A 205 3.29 -3.24 -28.09
C PRO A 205 4.01 -3.51 -26.76
N ARG A 206 5.35 -3.54 -26.76
CA ARG A 206 6.16 -3.73 -25.54
C ARG A 206 7.43 -2.89 -25.57
N MET A 207 7.92 -2.52 -24.38
CA MET A 207 9.24 -1.92 -24.23
C MET A 207 10.25 -2.98 -23.80
N GLU A 208 11.28 -3.20 -24.61
CA GLU A 208 12.44 -4.04 -24.31
C GLU A 208 13.65 -3.13 -24.12
N GLY A 209 13.93 -2.79 -22.85
CA GLY A 209 14.93 -1.77 -22.51
C GLY A 209 14.51 -0.38 -22.98
N ASP A 210 15.26 0.18 -23.93
CA ASP A 210 15.00 1.48 -24.57
C ASP A 210 14.32 1.35 -25.95
N PHE A 211 13.97 0.14 -26.38
CA PHE A 211 13.37 -0.10 -27.69
C PHE A 211 11.89 -0.46 -27.58
N LEU A 212 11.06 0.16 -28.42
CA LEU A 212 9.66 -0.22 -28.63
C LEU A 212 9.63 -1.38 -29.62
N THR A 213 9.09 -2.53 -29.22
CA THR A 213 8.87 -3.70 -30.09
C THR A 213 7.40 -3.89 -30.39
N LEU A 214 7.09 -4.18 -31.66
CA LEU A 214 5.74 -4.45 -32.18
C LEU A 214 5.72 -5.77 -32.95
N MET A 215 4.54 -6.39 -33.08
CA MET A 215 4.30 -7.51 -33.97
C MET A 215 4.00 -6.89 -35.31
N ASP A 216 4.79 -7.23 -36.32
CA ASP A 216 4.54 -6.71 -37.66
C ASP A 216 3.30 -7.42 -38.24
N PRO A 217 2.27 -6.67 -38.64
CA PRO A 217 1.00 -7.24 -39.06
C PRO A 217 1.08 -7.94 -40.43
N LEU A 218 2.18 -7.80 -41.18
CA LEU A 218 2.35 -8.45 -42.49
C LEU A 218 2.97 -9.84 -42.39
N ASN A 219 3.99 -10.00 -41.53
CA ASN A 219 4.74 -11.26 -41.39
C ASN A 219 4.53 -11.97 -40.04
N GLY A 220 3.91 -11.32 -39.06
CA GLY A 220 3.67 -11.88 -37.73
C GLY A 220 4.92 -11.98 -36.86
N GLU A 221 6.03 -11.35 -37.24
CA GLU A 221 7.28 -11.40 -36.48
C GLU A 221 7.43 -10.19 -35.55
N ARG A 222 8.12 -10.39 -34.42
CA ARG A 222 8.45 -9.30 -33.50
C ARG A 222 9.61 -8.48 -34.06
N CYS A 223 9.47 -7.17 -34.02
CA CYS A 223 10.52 -6.29 -34.54
C CYS A 223 10.52 -4.91 -33.86
N VAL A 224 11.70 -4.30 -33.84
CA VAL A 224 11.96 -3.01 -33.20
C VAL A 224 11.34 -1.90 -34.04
N ALA A 225 10.27 -1.30 -33.52
CA ALA A 225 9.52 -0.23 -34.18
C ALA A 225 9.92 1.17 -33.73
N GLY A 226 10.56 1.30 -32.58
CA GLY A 226 11.02 2.59 -32.09
C GLY A 226 12.10 2.52 -31.02
N LYS A 227 12.63 3.69 -30.67
CA LYS A 227 13.69 3.88 -29.67
C LYS A 227 13.33 5.06 -28.77
N ARG A 228 13.63 4.94 -27.48
CA ARG A 228 13.49 6.02 -26.50
C ARG A 228 14.54 7.11 -26.77
N VAL A 229 14.07 8.34 -26.89
CA VAL A 229 14.89 9.54 -27.12
C VAL A 229 14.50 10.64 -26.15
N VAL A 230 15.34 11.65 -26.00
CA VAL A 230 15.01 12.86 -25.22
C VAL A 230 14.77 14.01 -26.19
N LEU A 231 13.61 14.65 -26.09
CA LEU A 231 13.28 15.79 -26.94
C LEU A 231 14.06 17.03 -26.51
N GLU A 232 14.62 17.72 -27.49
CA GLU A 232 15.28 19.00 -27.30
C GLU A 232 14.33 20.13 -27.71
N PRO A 233 14.12 21.12 -26.84
CA PRO A 233 13.34 22.28 -27.22
C PRO A 233 14.10 23.13 -28.25
N GLU A 234 13.35 23.75 -29.14
CA GLU A 234 13.82 24.71 -30.13
C GLU A 234 13.21 26.08 -29.81
N GLU A 235 14.01 27.15 -29.87
CA GLU A 235 13.51 28.51 -29.64
C GLU A 235 12.98 29.12 -30.92
N ILE A 236 11.68 29.47 -30.93
CA ILE A 236 11.02 30.18 -32.02
C ILE A 236 10.31 31.38 -31.45
N ASN A 237 10.63 32.58 -31.94
CA ASN A 237 10.04 33.84 -31.49
C ASN A 237 10.10 34.04 -29.96
N GLY A 238 11.19 33.58 -29.32
CA GLY A 238 11.39 33.66 -27.86
C GLY A 238 10.59 32.64 -27.04
N ARG A 239 9.96 31.64 -27.69
CA ARG A 239 9.25 30.53 -27.03
C ARG A 239 9.93 29.19 -27.30
N SER A 240 9.99 28.37 -26.27
CA SER A 240 10.51 27.00 -26.33
C SER A 240 9.45 26.04 -26.89
N VAL A 241 9.71 25.43 -28.05
CA VAL A 241 8.78 24.51 -28.74
C VAL A 241 9.54 23.26 -29.20
N TYR A 242 8.95 22.08 -29.06
CA TYR A 242 9.51 20.84 -29.61
C TYR A 242 9.05 20.67 -31.06
N LEU A 243 9.94 20.84 -32.05
CA LEU A 243 9.62 20.62 -33.48
C LEU A 243 10.19 19.33 -34.06
N GLY A 244 10.86 18.53 -33.23
CA GLY A 244 11.31 17.20 -33.60
C GLY A 244 12.81 17.00 -33.43
N LYS A 245 13.53 17.99 -32.90
CA LYS A 245 14.91 17.79 -32.46
C LYS A 245 14.97 16.86 -31.25
N TYR A 246 15.84 15.88 -31.28
CA TYR A 246 16.04 14.90 -30.22
C TYR A 246 17.50 14.52 -30.05
N ARG A 247 17.83 13.95 -28.89
CA ARG A 247 19.11 13.31 -28.61
C ARG A 247 18.92 11.89 -28.06
N ASP A 248 19.93 11.06 -28.26
CA ASP A 248 19.97 9.73 -27.66
C ASP A 248 20.14 9.80 -26.14
N LYS A 249 19.47 8.90 -25.42
CA LYS A 249 19.65 8.74 -23.97
C LYS A 249 21.02 8.08 -23.69
N PRO A 250 21.86 8.62 -22.80
CA PRO A 250 23.16 8.01 -22.49
C PRO A 250 23.00 6.68 -21.72
N LEU A 251 23.81 5.67 -22.08
CA LEU A 251 23.78 4.28 -21.59
C LEU A 251 23.87 4.10 -20.06
N ASN A 252 24.31 5.13 -19.31
CA ASN A 252 24.57 5.07 -17.86
C ASN A 252 23.60 5.93 -17.00
N ALA A 253 22.50 6.43 -17.56
CA ALA A 253 21.52 7.18 -16.76
C ALA A 253 20.72 6.24 -15.85
N ARG A 254 20.82 6.41 -14.53
CA ARG A 254 20.04 5.67 -13.53
C ARG A 254 18.54 5.73 -13.85
N GLN A 255 17.83 4.64 -13.55
CA GLN A 255 16.40 4.44 -13.83
C GLN A 255 15.46 5.45 -13.11
N GLU A 256 16.00 6.30 -12.24
CA GLU A 256 15.25 7.24 -11.39
C GLU A 256 15.20 8.68 -11.90
N ASP A 257 15.92 9.06 -12.96
CA ASP A 257 15.72 10.38 -13.58
C ASP A 257 14.50 10.36 -14.50
N LYS A 258 13.31 10.56 -13.91
CA LYS A 258 12.09 11.01 -14.61
C LYS A 258 12.33 12.39 -15.22
N THR A 259 13.18 12.46 -16.23
CA THR A 259 13.28 13.64 -17.09
C THR A 259 11.97 13.73 -17.89
N THR A 260 11.25 14.82 -17.71
CA THR A 260 9.90 15.13 -18.23
C THR A 260 9.79 15.17 -19.77
N ASN A 261 10.87 14.92 -20.51
CA ASN A 261 10.95 15.09 -21.97
C ASN A 261 11.35 13.79 -22.70
N THR A 262 11.03 12.62 -22.12
CA THR A 262 11.29 11.33 -22.77
C THR A 262 10.20 11.00 -23.79
N ALA A 263 10.61 10.71 -25.01
CA ALA A 263 9.74 10.40 -26.14
C ALA A 263 10.17 9.10 -26.83
N ILE A 264 9.35 8.59 -27.73
CA ILE A 264 9.65 7.38 -28.51
C ILE A 264 9.73 7.77 -29.98
N LEU A 265 10.92 7.68 -30.57
CA LEU A 265 11.16 7.87 -31.99
C LEU A 265 10.85 6.57 -32.74
N ALA A 266 10.00 6.63 -33.75
CA ALA A 266 9.76 5.53 -34.67
C ALA A 266 10.98 5.31 -35.56
N THR A 267 11.63 4.16 -35.44
CA THR A 267 12.86 3.82 -36.17
C THR A 267 12.59 3.07 -37.46
N ARG A 268 11.32 2.72 -37.73
CA ARG A 268 10.90 2.08 -38.97
C ARG A 268 9.42 2.32 -39.22
N THR A 269 9.03 2.17 -40.48
CA THR A 269 7.64 2.24 -40.89
C THR A 269 6.95 0.90 -40.65
N VAL A 270 5.86 0.88 -39.90
CA VAL A 270 5.00 -0.29 -39.70
C VAL A 270 3.70 -0.07 -40.46
N ARG A 271 3.37 -0.99 -41.37
CA ARG A 271 2.22 -0.86 -42.27
C ARG A 271 1.49 -2.19 -42.40
N THR A 272 0.23 -2.08 -42.76
CA THR A 272 -0.63 -3.19 -43.17
C THR A 272 -0.78 -3.15 -44.69
N ALA A 273 -1.54 -4.08 -45.28
CA ALA A 273 -1.85 -4.07 -46.71
C ALA A 273 -2.51 -2.75 -47.17
N ASN A 274 -3.32 -2.12 -46.31
CA ASN A 274 -4.18 -1.01 -46.70
C ASN A 274 -3.90 0.30 -45.94
N ARG A 275 -3.00 0.33 -44.95
CA ARG A 275 -2.76 1.49 -44.09
C ARG A 275 -1.38 1.48 -43.45
N VAL A 276 -0.74 2.65 -43.37
CA VAL A 276 0.45 2.88 -42.54
C VAL A 276 0.02 3.15 -41.10
N LEU A 277 0.58 2.39 -40.16
CA LEU A 277 0.25 2.50 -38.73
C LEU A 277 1.24 3.38 -37.99
N ILE A 278 2.52 3.28 -38.36
CA ILE A 278 3.63 4.11 -37.84
C ILE A 278 4.51 4.46 -39.02
N SER A 279 4.87 5.74 -39.14
CA SER A 279 5.87 6.17 -40.12
C SER A 279 7.22 6.35 -39.46
N GLU A 280 8.28 5.92 -40.13
CA GLU A 280 9.65 6.18 -39.67
C GLU A 280 9.88 7.70 -39.50
N GLY A 281 10.50 8.09 -38.39
CA GLY A 281 10.75 9.48 -38.03
C GLY A 281 9.64 10.16 -37.24
N GLU A 282 8.47 9.52 -37.04
CA GLU A 282 7.44 10.01 -36.12
C GLU A 282 7.90 9.90 -34.66
N ILE A 283 7.58 10.90 -33.86
CA ILE A 283 7.89 10.94 -32.44
C ILE A 283 6.58 10.78 -31.66
N TYR A 284 6.57 9.90 -30.67
CA TYR A 284 5.43 9.62 -29.79
C TYR A 284 5.76 9.99 -28.33
N ASN A 285 4.73 10.07 -27.50
CA ASN A 285 4.82 10.47 -26.08
C ASN A 285 5.43 11.87 -25.89
N ALA A 286 5.10 12.80 -26.78
CA ALA A 286 5.51 14.20 -26.70
C ALA A 286 4.47 15.06 -25.96
N PRO A 287 4.82 16.27 -25.47
CA PRO A 287 3.86 17.12 -24.75
C PRO A 287 2.76 17.75 -25.63
N CYS A 288 2.92 17.74 -26.96
CA CYS A 288 1.98 18.33 -27.90
C CYS A 288 2.05 17.64 -29.26
N PHE A 289 1.05 17.87 -30.12
CA PHE A 289 1.15 17.56 -31.53
C PHE A 289 1.78 18.72 -32.30
N ILE A 290 2.59 18.37 -33.29
CA ILE A 290 2.99 19.31 -34.32
C ILE A 290 2.36 18.88 -35.62
N LEU A 291 1.63 19.79 -36.26
CA LEU A 291 1.03 19.59 -37.58
C LEU A 291 1.76 20.48 -38.59
N GLU A 292 2.39 19.84 -39.57
CA GLU A 292 2.92 20.53 -40.75
C GLU A 292 1.87 20.50 -41.86
N ILE A 293 1.41 21.67 -42.26
CA ILE A 293 0.37 21.83 -43.27
C ILE A 293 1.00 22.41 -44.53
N ILE A 294 0.82 21.72 -45.65
CA ILE A 294 1.39 22.08 -46.94
C ILE A 294 0.25 22.26 -47.94
N TYR A 295 0.14 23.44 -48.54
CA TYR A 295 -0.93 23.75 -49.50
C TYR A 295 -0.46 24.64 -50.65
N GLU A 296 -1.25 24.64 -51.72
CA GLU A 296 -0.92 25.40 -52.93
C GLU A 296 -1.21 26.90 -52.75
N PRO A 297 -0.32 27.79 -53.23
CA PRO A 297 -0.63 29.21 -53.27
C PRO A 297 -1.73 29.48 -54.31
N LEU A 298 -2.59 30.47 -54.03
CA LEU A 298 -3.58 30.93 -55.02
C LEU A 298 -2.88 31.43 -56.29
N SER A 299 -3.27 30.89 -57.43
CA SER A 299 -2.80 31.34 -58.74
C SER A 299 -3.32 32.74 -59.06
N PHE A 300 -2.65 33.46 -59.97
CA PHE A 300 -3.06 34.81 -60.37
C PHE A 300 -4.50 34.84 -60.92
N THR A 301 -4.91 33.84 -61.70
CA THR A 301 -6.28 33.72 -62.24
C THR A 301 -7.32 33.40 -61.16
N GLN A 302 -6.97 32.63 -60.13
CA GLN A 302 -7.84 32.35 -58.99
C GLN A 302 -7.99 33.57 -58.08
N ARG A 303 -6.91 34.34 -57.86
CA ARG A 303 -6.95 35.64 -57.15
C ARG A 303 -7.88 36.61 -57.85
N MET A 304 -7.80 36.70 -59.18
CA MET A 304 -8.71 37.54 -59.98
C MET A 304 -10.16 37.05 -59.90
N LYS A 305 -10.43 35.74 -60.02
CA LYS A 305 -11.79 35.17 -59.86
C LYS A 305 -12.43 35.45 -58.49
N GLN A 306 -11.65 35.64 -57.43
CA GLN A 306 -12.17 36.01 -56.11
C GLN A 306 -12.54 37.49 -56.02
N VAL A 307 -11.77 38.37 -56.67
CA VAL A 307 -12.11 39.79 -56.83
C VAL A 307 -13.38 39.96 -57.69
N PHE A 308 -13.59 39.06 -58.66
CA PHE A 308 -14.75 39.03 -59.55
C PHE A 308 -15.89 38.09 -59.11
N ARG A 309 -15.86 37.49 -57.90
CA ARG A 309 -17.04 36.83 -57.32
C ARG A 309 -18.08 37.91 -57.04
N SER A 310 -18.89 38.23 -58.05
CA SER A 310 -20.11 39.01 -57.86
C SER A 310 -21.07 38.22 -56.96
N PRO A 311 -21.79 38.90 -56.05
CA PRO A 311 -22.78 38.29 -55.16
C PRO A 311 -23.95 37.78 -56.02
N LEU A 312 -23.92 36.50 -56.39
CA LEU A 312 -25.00 35.89 -57.16
C LEU A 312 -26.18 35.58 -56.25
N GLN A 313 -27.33 36.13 -56.66
CA GLN A 313 -28.66 36.20 -56.01
C GLN A 313 -28.78 37.23 -54.89
N ARG A 314 -28.77 38.50 -55.29
CA ARG A 314 -29.54 39.56 -54.63
C ARG A 314 -30.94 39.57 -55.24
N GLU A 315 -31.88 38.85 -54.64
CA GLU A 315 -33.29 39.24 -54.74
C GLU A 315 -33.51 40.40 -53.75
N SER A 316 -34.08 41.51 -54.24
CA SER A 316 -34.50 42.71 -53.51
C SER A 316 -33.61 43.24 -52.35
N PRO A 317 -32.67 44.18 -52.60
CA PRO A 317 -31.70 44.67 -51.61
C PRO A 317 -32.28 45.63 -50.55
N GLY A 318 -33.57 45.96 -50.59
CA GLY A 318 -34.20 46.89 -49.65
C GLY A 318 -34.79 46.16 -48.45
N ASP A 319 -35.73 45.26 -48.71
CA ASP A 319 -36.58 44.71 -47.64
C ASP A 319 -35.92 43.55 -46.89
N GLU A 320 -35.12 42.69 -47.55
CA GLU A 320 -34.32 41.67 -46.84
C GLU A 320 -33.14 42.28 -46.11
N LEU A 321 -32.53 43.37 -46.61
CA LEU A 321 -31.44 44.03 -45.91
C LEU A 321 -31.99 44.81 -44.70
N ILE A 322 -33.17 45.43 -44.82
CA ILE A 322 -33.87 46.04 -43.70
C ILE A 322 -34.33 44.96 -42.72
N GLU A 323 -34.89 43.83 -43.16
CA GLU A 323 -35.28 42.72 -42.29
C GLU A 323 -34.06 42.03 -41.66
N THR A 324 -32.94 41.92 -42.38
CA THR A 324 -31.68 41.37 -41.85
C THR A 324 -31.01 42.37 -40.93
N ILE A 325 -31.08 43.69 -41.19
CA ILE A 325 -30.59 44.75 -40.31
C ILE A 325 -31.50 44.91 -39.09
N GLU A 326 -32.81 44.70 -39.21
CA GLU A 326 -33.78 44.70 -38.11
C GLU A 326 -33.63 43.44 -37.28
N ARG A 327 -33.56 42.25 -37.88
CA ARG A 327 -33.20 41.01 -37.19
C ARG A 327 -31.79 41.07 -36.62
N LEU A 328 -30.83 41.72 -37.26
CA LEU A 328 -29.50 41.98 -36.68
C LEU A 328 -29.58 43.02 -35.58
N ARG A 329 -30.44 44.05 -35.65
CA ARG A 329 -30.62 45.03 -34.58
C ARG A 329 -31.33 44.43 -33.39
N GLU A 330 -32.30 43.57 -33.63
CA GLU A 330 -33.08 42.85 -32.64
C GLU A 330 -32.24 41.71 -32.05
N SER A 331 -31.44 41.03 -32.86
CA SER A 331 -30.41 40.10 -32.41
C SER A 331 -29.27 40.82 -31.69
N ILE A 332 -28.81 42.00 -32.13
CA ILE A 332 -27.79 42.80 -31.45
C ILE A 332 -28.38 43.37 -30.17
N ARG A 333 -29.66 43.76 -30.14
CA ARG A 333 -30.31 44.27 -28.94
C ARG A 333 -30.55 43.15 -27.94
N SER A 334 -31.08 42.00 -28.39
CA SER A 334 -31.21 40.80 -27.56
C SER A 334 -29.85 40.25 -27.14
N LYS A 335 -28.81 40.36 -27.98
CA LYS A 335 -27.44 39.96 -27.66
C LYS A 335 -26.77 40.99 -26.76
N ASN A 336 -27.08 42.29 -26.87
CA ASN A 336 -26.58 43.33 -25.97
C ASN A 336 -27.27 43.26 -24.61
N GLU A 337 -28.57 42.95 -24.57
CA GLU A 337 -29.31 42.64 -23.34
C GLU A 337 -28.80 41.32 -22.74
N ALA A 338 -28.57 40.30 -23.56
CA ALA A 338 -27.95 39.06 -23.13
C ALA A 338 -26.49 39.28 -22.72
N TYR A 339 -25.73 40.21 -23.33
CA TYR A 339 -24.37 40.58 -22.95
C TYR A 339 -24.37 41.39 -21.67
N ALA A 340 -25.32 42.28 -21.46
CA ALA A 340 -25.46 43.02 -20.20
C ALA A 340 -25.89 42.08 -19.07
N ALA A 341 -26.79 41.13 -19.35
CA ALA A 341 -27.12 40.05 -18.45
C ALA A 341 -25.92 39.13 -18.24
N LEU A 342 -25.15 38.81 -19.29
CA LEU A 342 -23.93 38.01 -19.19
C LEU A 342 -22.90 38.73 -18.34
N GLU A 343 -22.67 40.01 -18.57
CA GLU A 343 -21.72 40.86 -17.87
C GLU A 343 -22.08 40.94 -16.40
N LYS A 344 -23.36 41.13 -16.07
CA LYS A 344 -23.86 41.03 -14.70
C LYS A 344 -23.64 39.65 -14.10
N THR A 345 -23.99 38.57 -14.81
CA THR A 345 -23.72 37.20 -14.33
C THR A 345 -22.24 36.90 -14.24
N ASN A 346 -21.40 37.51 -15.07
CA ASN A 346 -19.96 37.31 -15.11
C ASN A 346 -19.28 38.12 -14.00
N GLU A 347 -19.82 39.28 -13.62
CA GLU A 347 -19.49 39.99 -12.40
C GLU A 347 -19.90 39.18 -11.16
N GLU A 348 -21.12 38.65 -11.12
CA GLU A 348 -21.59 37.77 -10.04
C GLU A 348 -20.74 36.49 -9.94
N LEU A 349 -20.39 35.87 -11.08
CA LEU A 349 -19.49 34.71 -11.16
C LEU A 349 -18.06 35.08 -10.79
N SER A 350 -17.59 36.27 -11.15
CA SER A 350 -16.27 36.77 -10.76
C SER A 350 -16.20 36.99 -9.25
N GLN A 351 -17.24 37.57 -8.65
CA GLN A 351 -17.36 37.72 -7.20
C GLN A 351 -17.48 36.36 -6.49
N ALA A 352 -18.28 35.44 -7.03
CA ALA A 352 -18.38 34.08 -6.52
C ALA A 352 -17.05 33.32 -6.64
N ARG A 353 -16.30 33.52 -7.72
CA ARG A 353 -14.96 32.96 -7.91
C ARG A 353 -13.97 33.52 -6.91
N VAL A 354 -13.96 34.84 -6.67
CA VAL A 354 -13.11 35.45 -5.64
C VAL A 354 -13.45 34.89 -4.25
N MET A 355 -14.74 34.76 -3.92
CA MET A 355 -15.15 34.13 -2.65
C MET A 355 -14.73 32.65 -2.56
N LEU A 356 -14.84 31.89 -3.66
CA LEU A 356 -14.37 30.50 -3.71
C LEU A 356 -12.86 30.39 -3.59
N ASP A 357 -12.09 31.30 -4.21
CA ASP A 357 -10.64 31.35 -4.11
C ASP A 357 -10.18 31.74 -2.70
N ASP A 358 -10.90 32.63 -2.01
CA ASP A 358 -10.67 32.94 -0.60
C ASP A 358 -11.03 31.76 0.32
N TYR A 359 -12.15 31.09 0.05
CA TYR A 359 -12.57 29.91 0.79
C TYR A 359 -11.58 28.75 0.60
N ALA A 360 -11.12 28.52 -0.63
CA ALA A 360 -10.12 27.50 -0.97
C ALA A 360 -8.82 27.76 -0.23
N ARG A 361 -8.30 29.00 -0.25
CA ARG A 361 -7.11 29.39 0.54
C ARG A 361 -7.32 29.19 2.04
N GLY A 362 -8.51 29.50 2.56
CA GLY A 362 -8.87 29.23 3.95
C GLY A 362 -8.90 27.73 4.28
N LEU A 363 -9.36 26.90 3.35
CA LEU A 363 -9.40 25.45 3.48
C LEU A 363 -7.99 24.85 3.44
N GLU A 364 -7.15 25.27 2.49
CA GLU A 364 -5.76 24.87 2.38
C GLU A 364 -5.01 25.15 3.68
N LYS A 365 -5.18 26.35 4.26
CA LYS A 365 -4.60 26.69 5.55
C LYS A 365 -5.06 25.76 6.68
N LYS A 366 -6.37 25.47 6.76
CA LYS A 366 -6.92 24.53 7.76
C LYS A 366 -6.41 23.10 7.56
N VAL A 367 -6.27 22.65 6.31
CA VAL A 367 -5.74 21.33 5.97
C VAL A 367 -4.27 21.25 6.40
N GLU A 368 -3.48 22.28 6.13
CA GLU A 368 -2.08 22.34 6.56
C GLU A 368 -1.96 22.31 8.10
N GLU A 369 -2.73 23.15 8.81
CA GLU A 369 -2.77 23.17 10.28
C GLU A 369 -3.18 21.81 10.87
N ARG A 370 -4.22 21.17 10.31
CA ARG A 370 -4.66 19.82 10.74
C ARG A 370 -3.62 18.76 10.43
N THR A 371 -2.96 18.84 9.28
CA THR A 371 -1.92 17.88 8.88
C THR A 371 -0.72 17.97 9.80
N GLN A 372 -0.30 19.18 10.19
CA GLN A 372 0.76 19.41 11.15
C GLN A 372 0.39 18.89 12.56
N SER A 373 -0.83 19.20 13.02
CA SER A 373 -1.34 18.69 14.31
C SER A 373 -1.40 17.15 14.33
N LEU A 374 -1.83 16.51 13.23
CA LEU A 374 -1.89 15.06 13.12
C LEU A 374 -0.49 14.42 13.14
N LYS A 375 0.49 15.05 12.48
CA LYS A 375 1.89 14.61 12.50
C LYS A 375 2.45 14.67 13.94
N ALA A 376 2.24 15.77 14.64
CA ALA A 376 2.70 15.93 16.03
C ALA A 376 2.07 14.88 16.97
N ALA A 377 0.75 14.67 16.89
CA ALA A 377 0.06 13.65 17.69
C ALA A 377 0.56 12.22 17.37
N ARG A 378 0.86 11.93 16.09
CA ARG A 378 1.43 10.65 15.67
C ARG A 378 2.82 10.43 16.26
N GLU A 379 3.68 11.44 16.26
CA GLU A 379 5.01 11.36 16.85
C GLU A 379 4.94 11.13 18.37
N GLU A 380 4.00 11.78 19.05
CA GLU A 380 3.76 11.56 20.49
C GLU A 380 3.28 10.13 20.78
N LEU A 381 2.33 9.60 20.00
CA LEU A 381 1.87 8.22 20.13
C LEU A 381 2.99 7.20 19.90
N LEU A 382 3.88 7.46 18.94
CA LEU A 382 5.03 6.58 18.68
C LEU A 382 5.99 6.55 19.88
N LYS A 383 6.27 7.70 20.50
CA LYS A 383 7.08 7.76 21.72
C LYS A 383 6.42 6.99 22.87
N LEU A 384 5.12 7.22 23.09
CA LEU A 384 4.40 6.55 24.16
C LEU A 384 4.36 5.02 23.97
N ASN A 385 4.19 4.55 22.72
CA ASN A 385 4.24 3.12 22.42
C ASN A 385 5.61 2.51 22.72
N GLN A 386 6.71 3.17 22.31
CA GLN A 386 8.06 2.69 22.60
C GLN A 386 8.33 2.60 24.11
N GLU A 387 7.90 3.60 24.88
CA GLU A 387 8.02 3.58 26.34
C GLU A 387 7.18 2.47 26.98
N LEU A 388 5.95 2.26 26.49
CA LEU A 388 5.06 1.22 27.00
C LEU A 388 5.62 -0.17 26.69
N GLU A 389 6.08 -0.42 25.47
CA GLU A 389 6.70 -1.69 25.07
C GLU A 389 7.92 -2.01 25.95
N ALA A 390 8.76 -1.01 26.24
CA ALA A 390 9.91 -1.19 27.14
C ALA A 390 9.47 -1.56 28.56
N ARG A 391 8.46 -0.89 29.12
CA ARG A 391 7.92 -1.21 30.46
C ARG A 391 7.28 -2.60 30.51
N VAL A 392 6.49 -2.96 29.51
CA VAL A 392 5.84 -4.27 29.43
C VAL A 392 6.88 -5.37 29.35
N LYS A 393 7.90 -5.22 28.50
CA LYS A 393 8.99 -6.19 28.38
C LYS A 393 9.72 -6.37 29.72
N GLN A 394 10.02 -5.27 30.42
CA GLN A 394 10.66 -5.33 31.74
C GLN A 394 9.79 -6.07 32.77
N GLN A 395 8.48 -5.86 32.76
CA GLN A 395 7.55 -6.55 33.67
C GLN A 395 7.42 -8.04 33.34
N VAL A 396 7.40 -8.41 32.07
CA VAL A 396 7.33 -9.82 31.63
C VAL A 396 8.61 -10.56 32.02
N ASP A 397 9.78 -9.96 31.80
CA ASP A 397 11.08 -10.55 32.19
C ASP A 397 11.18 -10.74 33.71
N GLN A 398 10.64 -9.80 34.48
CA GLN A 398 10.52 -9.93 35.94
C GLN A 398 9.62 -11.12 36.31
N LEU A 399 8.40 -11.17 35.79
CA LEU A 399 7.43 -12.23 36.09
C LEU A 399 7.93 -13.63 35.73
N GLN A 400 8.65 -13.78 34.60
CA GLN A 400 9.23 -15.07 34.20
C GLN A 400 10.27 -15.56 35.22
N ARG A 401 11.20 -14.69 35.65
CA ARG A 401 12.20 -15.02 36.69
C ARG A 401 11.55 -15.39 38.03
N TYR A 402 10.42 -14.77 38.36
CA TYR A 402 9.67 -15.09 39.59
C TYR A 402 8.86 -16.39 39.50
N SER A 403 8.45 -16.81 38.29
CA SER A 403 7.68 -18.06 38.09
C SER A 403 8.51 -19.33 38.28
N GLU A 404 9.82 -19.27 38.02
CA GLU A 404 10.75 -20.40 38.20
C GLU A 404 11.07 -20.65 39.69
N LEU A 405 11.12 -19.60 40.51
CA LEU A 405 11.35 -19.68 41.97
C LEU A 405 10.16 -20.28 42.74
N ARG A 406 8.95 -20.19 42.19
CA ARG A 406 7.70 -20.66 42.83
C ARG A 406 7.62 -22.18 43.01
N ARG A 407 8.44 -22.96 42.31
CA ARG A 407 8.35 -24.43 42.28
C ARG A 407 9.04 -25.13 43.45
N TYR A 408 9.83 -24.40 44.25
CA TYR A 408 10.69 -24.99 45.30
C TYR A 408 10.52 -24.33 46.68
N LEU A 409 9.63 -23.35 46.83
CA LEU A 409 9.44 -22.58 48.06
C LEU A 409 8.02 -22.79 48.61
N SER A 410 7.85 -22.79 49.93
CA SER A 410 6.52 -22.89 50.54
C SER A 410 5.63 -21.71 50.13
N PRO A 411 4.28 -21.88 50.10
CA PRO A 411 3.35 -20.79 49.77
C PRO A 411 3.56 -19.55 50.64
N LYS A 412 3.80 -19.75 51.93
CA LYS A 412 4.05 -18.68 52.91
C LYS A 412 5.36 -17.93 52.66
N LEU A 413 6.41 -18.64 52.22
CA LEU A 413 7.67 -18.01 51.82
C LEU A 413 7.51 -17.22 50.52
N THR A 414 6.73 -17.74 49.58
CA THR A 414 6.39 -17.06 48.32
C THR A 414 5.66 -15.74 48.59
N GLU A 415 4.69 -15.73 49.50
CA GLU A 415 3.96 -14.51 49.89
C GLU A 415 4.87 -13.46 50.53
N GLN A 416 5.81 -13.84 51.39
CA GLN A 416 6.73 -12.88 52.01
C GLN A 416 7.75 -12.30 51.03
N ILE A 417 8.16 -13.06 50.01
CA ILE A 417 8.99 -12.55 48.90
C ILE A 417 8.18 -11.59 48.02
N LEU A 418 6.92 -11.94 47.71
CA LEU A 418 5.99 -11.08 46.96
C LEU A 418 5.67 -9.77 47.70
N ALA A 419 5.68 -9.79 49.03
CA ALA A 419 5.52 -8.61 49.86
C ALA A 419 6.76 -7.68 49.91
N GLY A 420 7.82 -7.98 49.13
CA GLY A 420 8.98 -7.11 48.97
C GLY A 420 10.10 -7.29 50.00
N ASN A 421 10.02 -8.31 50.86
CA ASN A 421 11.13 -8.64 51.74
C ASN A 421 12.23 -9.35 50.93
N HIS A 422 13.40 -8.71 50.78
CA HIS A 422 14.63 -9.35 50.30
C HIS A 422 15.13 -10.38 51.34
N LEU A 423 14.42 -11.50 51.48
CA LEU A 423 14.72 -12.55 52.45
C LEU A 423 16.01 -13.31 52.11
N PHE A 424 16.37 -13.36 50.83
CA PHE A 424 17.63 -13.92 50.32
C PHE A 424 18.72 -12.84 50.25
N ALA A 425 19.03 -12.21 51.39
CA ALA A 425 20.19 -11.34 51.47
C ALA A 425 21.47 -12.18 51.23
N SER A 426 22.42 -11.64 50.47
CA SER A 426 23.67 -12.30 50.05
C SER A 426 24.67 -12.54 51.19
N GLU A 427 24.24 -12.45 52.46
CA GLU A 427 25.06 -12.54 53.65
C GLU A 427 24.96 -13.91 54.30
N LEU A 428 26.11 -14.52 54.60
CA LEU A 428 26.20 -15.75 55.39
C LEU A 428 25.72 -15.49 56.83
N ARG A 429 24.76 -16.27 57.31
CA ARG A 429 24.21 -16.15 58.67
C ARG A 429 24.36 -17.45 59.43
N ARG A 430 24.87 -17.37 60.65
CA ARG A 430 24.92 -18.51 61.57
C ARG A 430 23.67 -18.51 62.44
N LYS A 431 22.82 -19.52 62.32
CA LYS A 431 21.55 -19.64 63.06
C LYS A 431 21.38 -21.05 63.64
N GLU A 432 20.63 -21.15 64.74
CA GLU A 432 20.14 -22.43 65.23
C GLU A 432 18.95 -22.85 64.36
N MET A 433 19.04 -24.03 63.76
CA MET A 433 18.07 -24.53 62.80
C MET A 433 17.92 -26.03 62.98
N THR A 434 16.92 -26.63 62.33
CA THR A 434 16.78 -28.09 62.24
C THR A 434 16.88 -28.55 60.80
N VAL A 435 17.68 -29.57 60.55
CA VAL A 435 17.89 -30.16 59.23
C VAL A 435 17.36 -31.59 59.25
N VAL A 436 16.64 -31.93 58.18
CA VAL A 436 16.09 -33.25 57.93
C VAL A 436 16.68 -33.78 56.63
N PHE A 437 17.23 -34.99 56.67
CA PHE A 437 17.55 -35.77 55.49
C PHE A 437 16.62 -36.97 55.40
N THR A 438 16.13 -37.25 54.20
CA THR A 438 15.39 -38.47 53.87
C THR A 438 16.14 -39.25 52.81
N ASP A 439 15.94 -40.57 52.77
CA ASP A 439 16.60 -41.47 51.82
C ASP A 439 15.76 -42.74 51.64
N ILE A 440 15.58 -43.22 50.40
CA ILE A 440 14.75 -44.41 50.13
C ILE A 440 15.63 -45.66 50.27
N ARG A 441 15.23 -46.58 51.14
CA ARG A 441 15.93 -47.85 51.34
C ARG A 441 15.69 -48.79 50.18
N GLY A 442 16.79 -49.31 49.63
CA GLY A 442 16.76 -50.24 48.52
C GLY A 442 16.58 -49.59 47.14
N PHE A 443 16.59 -48.26 47.04
CA PHE A 443 16.33 -47.56 45.79
C PHE A 443 17.35 -47.87 44.69
N SER A 444 18.65 -47.91 44.99
CA SER A 444 19.66 -48.25 43.97
C SER A 444 19.47 -49.66 43.39
N ALA A 445 19.03 -50.63 44.20
CA ALA A 445 18.71 -51.97 43.71
C ALA A 445 17.43 -51.98 42.87
N LEU A 446 16.46 -51.11 43.19
CA LEU A 446 15.25 -50.91 42.41
C LEU A 446 15.56 -50.34 41.02
N THR A 447 16.43 -49.32 40.94
CA THR A 447 16.79 -48.67 39.67
C THR A 447 17.51 -49.59 38.69
N ASP A 448 18.17 -50.64 39.19
CA ASP A 448 18.82 -51.66 38.35
C ASP A 448 17.82 -52.70 37.81
N SER A 449 16.61 -52.78 38.39
CA SER A 449 15.61 -53.81 38.08
C SER A 449 14.39 -53.32 37.30
N LEU A 450 14.20 -52.00 37.19
CA LEU A 450 13.08 -51.36 36.52
C LEU A 450 13.54 -50.55 35.31
N GLU A 451 12.64 -50.38 34.34
CA GLU A 451 12.90 -49.48 33.21
C GLU A 451 12.97 -48.01 33.69
N PRO A 452 13.83 -47.17 33.09
CA PRO A 452 14.04 -45.78 33.54
C PRO A 452 12.76 -44.95 33.62
N GLU A 453 11.79 -45.17 32.74
CA GLU A 453 10.51 -44.48 32.72
C GLU A 453 9.66 -44.80 33.95
N GLU A 454 9.65 -46.05 34.39
CA GLU A 454 8.89 -46.51 35.56
C GLU A 454 9.52 -45.98 36.85
N VAL A 455 10.85 -45.98 36.93
CA VAL A 455 11.61 -45.33 38.01
C VAL A 455 11.28 -43.85 38.09
N PHE A 456 11.22 -43.15 36.95
CA PHE A 456 10.93 -41.72 36.91
C PHE A 456 9.50 -41.41 37.37
N GLN A 457 8.52 -42.22 37.00
CA GLN A 457 7.13 -42.06 37.46
C GLN A 457 6.98 -42.31 38.96
N LEU A 458 7.60 -43.38 39.48
CA LEU A 458 7.59 -43.71 40.90
C LEU A 458 8.25 -42.60 41.72
N LEU A 459 9.44 -42.16 41.29
CA LEU A 459 10.20 -41.12 41.97
C LEU A 459 9.47 -39.77 41.96
N ASN A 460 8.91 -39.36 40.82
CA ASN A 460 8.15 -38.11 40.74
C ASN A 460 6.92 -38.13 41.66
N ARG A 461 6.22 -39.26 41.74
CA ARG A 461 5.06 -39.39 42.62
C ARG A 461 5.47 -39.30 44.09
N TYR A 462 6.51 -40.04 44.48
CA TYR A 462 7.07 -39.95 45.83
C TYR A 462 7.49 -38.53 46.18
N ILE A 463 8.32 -37.89 45.34
CA ILE A 463 8.82 -36.53 45.56
C ILE A 463 7.65 -35.55 45.67
N SER A 464 6.62 -35.67 44.82
CA SER A 464 5.46 -34.76 44.84
C SER A 464 4.69 -34.83 46.17
N GLU A 465 4.44 -36.04 46.68
CA GLU A 465 3.77 -36.23 47.98
C GLU A 465 4.63 -35.71 49.13
N MET A 466 5.94 -35.97 49.10
CA MET A 466 6.86 -35.46 50.12
C MET A 466 6.94 -33.93 50.10
N ILE A 467 6.98 -33.30 48.92
CA ILE A 467 6.98 -31.85 48.77
C ILE A 467 5.70 -31.24 49.35
N SER A 468 4.54 -31.84 49.12
CA SER A 468 3.28 -31.39 49.71
C SER A 468 3.39 -31.38 51.25
N ILE A 469 3.87 -32.47 51.84
CA ILE A 469 4.06 -32.58 53.30
C ILE A 469 5.08 -31.55 53.79
N ILE A 470 6.20 -31.35 53.09
CA ILE A 470 7.19 -30.31 53.44
C ILE A 470 6.51 -28.95 53.55
N HIS A 471 5.65 -28.61 52.58
CA HIS A 471 4.93 -27.34 52.56
C HIS A 471 3.91 -27.23 53.70
N ASP A 472 3.18 -28.29 54.02
CA ASP A 472 2.17 -28.29 55.11
C ASP A 472 2.78 -27.97 56.48
N TYR A 473 4.05 -28.34 56.69
CA TYR A 473 4.77 -28.06 57.93
C TYR A 473 5.63 -26.78 57.86
N ASP A 474 5.56 -26.01 56.78
CA ASP A 474 6.39 -24.83 56.49
C ASP A 474 7.90 -25.16 56.31
N GLY A 475 8.26 -26.39 55.98
CA GLY A 475 9.66 -26.76 55.71
C GLY A 475 10.19 -26.12 54.42
N THR A 476 11.49 -25.81 54.41
CA THR A 476 12.18 -25.33 53.21
C THR A 476 12.91 -26.50 52.55
N LEU A 477 12.44 -26.94 51.37
CA LEU A 477 13.16 -27.92 50.56
C LEU A 477 14.42 -27.24 50.00
N ASN A 478 15.59 -27.74 50.39
CA ASN A 478 16.85 -27.25 49.86
C ASN A 478 17.21 -27.91 48.54
N LYS A 479 17.24 -29.25 48.54
CA LYS A 479 17.78 -30.03 47.45
C LYS A 479 17.16 -31.42 47.40
N ILE A 480 16.96 -31.89 46.18
CA ILE A 480 16.68 -33.29 45.85
C ILE A 480 18.01 -33.90 45.39
N ALA A 481 18.46 -34.95 46.05
CA ALA A 481 19.74 -35.61 45.77
C ALA A 481 19.47 -37.10 45.47
N GLY A 482 19.20 -37.40 44.20
CA GLY A 482 18.73 -38.73 43.80
C GLY A 482 17.34 -38.98 44.36
N ASP A 483 17.23 -39.97 45.24
CA ASP A 483 16.04 -40.37 45.99
C ASP A 483 15.94 -39.74 47.38
N GLY A 484 16.98 -39.02 47.80
CA GLY A 484 17.00 -38.32 49.08
C GLY A 484 16.56 -36.86 49.00
N LEU A 485 15.99 -36.36 50.10
CA LEU A 485 15.58 -34.96 50.25
C LEU A 485 16.38 -34.31 51.39
N LEU A 486 16.80 -33.07 51.15
CA LEU A 486 17.38 -32.19 52.17
C LEU A 486 16.42 -31.06 52.47
N ILE A 487 15.96 -30.99 53.72
CA ILE A 487 14.98 -30.01 54.18
C ILE A 487 15.55 -29.32 55.42
N PHE A 488 15.25 -28.03 55.59
CA PHE A 488 15.58 -27.33 56.82
C PHE A 488 14.44 -26.44 57.32
N PHE A 489 14.48 -26.17 58.62
CA PHE A 489 13.52 -25.35 59.36
C PHE A 489 14.25 -24.28 60.18
N GLY A 490 13.61 -23.11 60.33
CA GLY A 490 14.15 -21.96 61.06
C GLY A 490 14.83 -20.90 60.19
N ASP A 491 14.86 -21.10 58.87
CA ASP A 491 15.31 -20.11 57.89
C ASP A 491 14.70 -20.43 56.50
N PRO A 492 14.48 -19.45 55.59
CA PRO A 492 14.62 -18.00 55.77
C PRO A 492 13.58 -17.41 56.74
N ILE A 493 12.51 -18.14 57.02
CA ILE A 493 11.50 -17.77 58.02
C ILE A 493 11.96 -18.28 59.39
N PRO A 494 12.21 -17.40 60.37
CA PRO A 494 12.55 -17.82 61.73
C PRO A 494 11.36 -18.54 62.37
N MET A 495 11.64 -19.66 63.04
CA MET A 495 10.63 -20.51 63.70
C MET A 495 11.19 -20.96 65.05
N GLU A 496 10.49 -20.67 66.13
CA GLU A 496 10.90 -21.12 67.47
C GLU A 496 10.64 -22.63 67.67
N ASP A 497 9.62 -23.15 66.98
CA ASP A 497 9.17 -24.55 67.00
C ASP A 497 9.80 -25.39 65.87
N HIS A 498 10.94 -24.94 65.29
CA HIS A 498 11.57 -25.59 64.13
C HIS A 498 11.86 -27.09 64.32
N ALA A 499 12.20 -27.50 65.55
CA ALA A 499 12.52 -28.90 65.86
C ALA A 499 11.27 -29.77 65.97
N GLU A 500 10.19 -29.23 66.55
CA GLU A 500 8.90 -29.91 66.63
C GLU A 500 8.31 -30.12 65.24
N ARG A 501 8.26 -29.07 64.41
CA ARG A 501 7.76 -29.15 63.04
C ARG A 501 8.51 -30.16 62.19
N ALA A 502 9.84 -30.19 62.30
CA ALA A 502 10.66 -31.15 61.60
C ALA A 502 10.33 -32.61 61.96
N VAL A 503 10.10 -32.89 63.25
CA VAL A 503 9.74 -34.24 63.71
C VAL A 503 8.29 -34.59 63.34
N ARG A 504 7.34 -33.66 63.44
CA ARG A 504 5.96 -33.86 62.96
C ARG A 504 5.94 -34.16 61.46
N MET A 505 6.70 -33.41 60.66
CA MET A 505 6.87 -33.63 59.23
C MET A 505 7.46 -35.02 58.96
N ALA A 506 8.51 -35.41 59.69
CA ALA A 506 9.11 -36.74 59.54
C ALA A 506 8.12 -37.88 59.82
N VAL A 507 7.28 -37.75 60.87
CA VAL A 507 6.22 -38.71 61.18
C VAL A 507 5.17 -38.75 60.08
N ALA A 508 4.73 -37.59 59.57
CA ALA A 508 3.78 -37.52 58.46
C ALA A 508 4.33 -38.15 57.17
N MET A 509 5.62 -37.92 56.87
CA MET A 509 6.30 -38.55 55.75
C MET A 509 6.34 -40.07 55.89
N GLN A 510 6.66 -40.62 57.07
CA GLN A 510 6.65 -42.07 57.27
C GLN A 510 5.26 -42.67 57.07
N LYS A 511 4.20 -42.03 57.59
CA LYS A 511 2.82 -42.47 57.37
C LYS A 511 2.44 -42.46 55.89
N LYS A 512 2.84 -41.41 55.17
CA LYS A 512 2.59 -41.33 53.73
C LYS A 512 3.35 -42.38 52.93
N VAL A 513 4.60 -42.66 53.32
CA VAL A 513 5.40 -43.74 52.73
C VAL A 513 4.80 -45.10 53.00
N GLU A 514 4.20 -45.34 54.16
CA GLU A 514 3.47 -46.57 54.45
C GLU A 514 2.24 -46.74 53.53
N GLU A 515 1.47 -45.68 53.30
CA GLU A 515 0.36 -45.67 52.32
C GLU A 515 0.86 -45.99 50.90
N LEU A 516 1.92 -45.31 50.45
CA LEU A 516 2.54 -45.54 49.14
C LEU A 516 3.15 -46.94 49.04
N GLY A 517 3.69 -47.47 50.13
CA GLY A 517 4.25 -48.80 50.24
C GLY A 517 3.22 -49.89 49.94
N GLY A 518 1.95 -49.68 50.29
CA GLY A 518 0.85 -50.57 49.90
C GLY A 518 0.66 -50.67 48.38
N GLU A 519 0.94 -49.59 47.64
CA GLU A 519 0.90 -49.58 46.18
C GLU A 519 2.18 -50.16 45.57
N TRP A 520 3.35 -49.83 46.13
CA TRP A 520 4.63 -50.40 45.70
C TRP A 520 4.68 -51.92 45.87
N LYS A 521 4.07 -52.45 46.95
CA LYS A 521 3.92 -53.89 47.16
C LYS A 521 3.11 -54.57 46.05
N LYS A 522 2.08 -53.92 45.51
CA LYS A 522 1.32 -54.44 44.36
C LYS A 522 2.16 -54.48 43.08
N LEU A 523 3.16 -53.63 42.99
CA LEU A 523 4.16 -53.60 41.91
C LEU A 523 5.36 -54.53 42.19
N GLY A 524 5.35 -55.27 43.32
CA GLY A 524 6.39 -56.24 43.68
C GLY A 524 7.57 -55.68 44.47
N HIS A 525 7.47 -54.46 45.00
CA HIS A 525 8.57 -53.78 45.68
C HIS A 525 8.23 -53.41 47.12
N GLU A 526 9.13 -53.74 48.06
CA GLU A 526 9.07 -53.26 49.45
C GLU A 526 10.10 -52.15 49.65
N LEU A 527 9.65 -50.90 49.46
CA LEU A 527 10.47 -49.73 49.72
C LEU A 527 10.03 -49.08 51.03
N GLY A 528 10.97 -48.44 51.71
CA GLY A 528 10.69 -47.62 52.88
C GLY A 528 11.71 -46.50 53.00
N VAL A 529 11.41 -45.49 53.81
CA VAL A 529 12.26 -44.30 53.92
C VAL A 529 12.95 -44.30 55.28
N GLY A 530 14.25 -44.00 55.29
CA GLY A 530 14.97 -43.62 56.49
C GLY A 530 14.96 -42.10 56.64
N ILE A 531 14.76 -41.60 57.85
CA ILE A 531 14.77 -40.15 58.12
C ILE A 531 15.77 -39.84 59.24
N GLY A 532 16.63 -38.85 59.02
CA GLY A 532 17.57 -38.33 60.02
C GLY A 532 17.32 -36.86 60.32
N VAL A 533 17.15 -36.50 61.60
CA VAL A 533 16.86 -35.12 62.04
C VAL A 533 17.89 -34.64 63.05
N ASN A 534 18.51 -33.49 62.78
CA ASN A 534 19.42 -32.84 63.74
C ASN A 534 19.14 -31.35 63.90
N THR A 535 19.17 -30.89 65.15
CA THR A 535 19.09 -29.48 65.52
C THR A 535 20.45 -28.94 65.98
N GLY A 536 20.80 -27.74 65.50
CA GLY A 536 21.95 -27.01 66.02
C GLY A 536 22.33 -25.79 65.20
N TYR A 537 23.39 -25.11 65.63
CA TYR A 537 23.92 -23.95 64.90
C TYR A 537 24.62 -24.37 63.61
N MET A 538 24.16 -23.79 62.50
CA MET A 538 24.68 -23.98 61.14
C MET A 538 24.73 -22.64 60.40
N THR A 539 25.50 -22.59 59.32
CA THR A 539 25.63 -21.40 58.49
C THR A 539 24.77 -21.56 57.25
N VAL A 540 23.86 -20.62 57.02
CA VAL A 540 23.00 -20.57 55.83
C VAL A 540 23.38 -19.36 54.98
N GLY A 541 23.35 -19.52 53.66
CA GLY A 541 23.62 -18.43 52.73
C GLY A 541 23.70 -18.89 51.27
N THR A 542 23.85 -17.91 50.38
CA THR A 542 23.99 -18.16 48.94
C THR A 542 25.44 -18.46 48.59
N ILE A 543 25.68 -19.56 47.90
CA ILE A 543 27.00 -19.99 47.42
C ILE A 543 26.94 -20.16 45.89
N GLY A 544 27.96 -19.66 45.19
CA GLY A 544 28.06 -19.77 43.72
C GLY A 544 28.40 -18.44 43.04
N ASN A 545 28.31 -18.41 41.70
CA ASN A 545 28.60 -17.22 40.89
C ASN A 545 27.30 -16.56 40.39
N GLU A 546 27.40 -15.50 39.58
CA GLU A 546 26.19 -14.80 39.08
C GLU A 546 25.26 -15.69 38.25
N SER A 547 25.79 -16.74 37.62
CA SER A 547 25.03 -17.65 36.75
C SER A 547 24.41 -18.83 37.50
N LEU A 548 24.93 -19.21 38.66
CA LEU A 548 24.39 -20.29 39.50
C LEU A 548 24.57 -19.93 40.97
N ARG A 549 23.47 -19.53 41.62
CA ARG A 549 23.40 -19.20 43.04
C ARG A 549 22.61 -20.29 43.76
N ASP A 550 23.26 -21.04 44.63
CA ASP A 550 22.63 -22.10 45.44
C ASP A 550 22.49 -21.61 46.89
N TYR A 551 21.26 -21.45 47.37
CA TYR A 551 21.00 -21.09 48.77
C TYR A 551 21.03 -22.35 49.60
N THR A 552 22.04 -22.54 50.45
CA THR A 552 22.24 -23.82 51.13
C THR A 552 22.75 -23.66 52.56
N VAL A 553 22.73 -24.78 53.29
CA VAL A 553 23.15 -24.90 54.67
C VAL A 553 24.48 -25.64 54.73
N ILE A 554 25.48 -25.04 55.40
CA ILE A 554 26.78 -25.66 55.67
C ILE A 554 27.02 -25.71 57.17
N GLY A 555 27.52 -26.86 57.64
CA GLY A 555 28.06 -26.98 58.98
C GLY A 555 28.11 -28.42 59.47
N THR A 556 28.89 -28.64 60.51
CA THR A 556 29.03 -29.94 61.16
C THR A 556 27.69 -30.54 61.57
N GLN A 557 26.72 -29.72 61.96
CA GLN A 557 25.38 -30.17 62.37
C GLN A 557 24.55 -30.72 61.19
N ALA A 558 24.72 -30.20 59.97
CA ALA A 558 24.09 -30.79 58.79
C ALA A 558 24.68 -32.19 58.48
N ASN A 559 25.99 -32.35 58.65
CA ASN A 559 26.66 -33.65 58.47
C ASN A 559 26.19 -34.70 59.50
N VAL A 560 25.83 -34.29 60.72
CA VAL A 560 25.23 -35.20 61.71
C VAL A 560 23.87 -35.70 61.23
N ALA A 561 23.01 -34.84 60.67
CA ALA A 561 21.72 -35.27 60.11
C ALA A 561 21.91 -36.23 58.93
N ALA A 562 22.87 -35.94 58.04
CA ALA A 562 23.24 -36.84 56.94
C ALA A 562 23.75 -38.21 57.45
N ARG A 563 24.47 -38.23 58.58
CA ARG A 563 24.92 -39.48 59.19
C ARG A 563 23.77 -40.23 59.86
N LEU A 564 22.86 -39.53 60.53
CA LEU A 564 21.66 -40.11 61.14
C LEU A 564 20.79 -40.78 60.09
N VAL A 565 20.53 -40.12 58.95
CA VAL A 565 19.75 -40.76 57.90
C VAL A 565 20.47 -42.02 57.42
N SER A 566 21.79 -42.03 57.19
CA SER A 566 22.49 -43.24 56.71
C SER A 566 22.41 -44.45 57.64
N LEU A 567 22.08 -44.24 58.92
CA LEU A 567 21.93 -45.30 59.93
C LEU A 567 20.47 -45.71 60.17
N ALA A 568 19.50 -44.89 59.73
CA ALA A 568 18.08 -45.15 59.92
C ALA A 568 17.63 -46.32 59.03
N ALA A 569 17.02 -47.36 59.62
CA ALA A 569 16.38 -48.42 58.83
C ALA A 569 15.10 -47.90 58.13
N ALA A 570 14.53 -48.71 57.23
CA ALA A 570 13.26 -48.39 56.59
C ALA A 570 12.17 -48.18 57.67
N GLY A 571 11.43 -47.07 57.57
CA GLY A 571 10.40 -46.71 58.54
C GLY A 571 10.91 -46.04 59.82
N GLN A 572 12.23 -45.88 59.99
CA GLN A 572 12.80 -45.27 61.19
C GLN A 572 13.06 -43.77 61.03
N ILE A 573 12.82 -43.04 62.13
CA ILE A 573 13.16 -41.64 62.29
C ILE A 573 14.24 -41.55 63.38
N LEU A 574 15.47 -41.25 63.00
CA LEU A 574 16.59 -41.06 63.93
C LEU A 574 16.80 -39.59 64.22
N VAL A 575 16.91 -39.25 65.50
CA VAL A 575 17.11 -37.87 65.95
C VAL A 575 18.31 -37.78 66.89
N SER A 576 19.05 -36.68 66.82
CA SER A 576 20.13 -36.43 67.78
C SER A 576 19.57 -36.06 69.16
N HIS A 577 20.40 -36.17 70.20
CA HIS A 577 20.05 -35.72 71.55
C HIS A 577 19.58 -34.26 71.61
N ARG A 578 20.09 -33.38 70.73
CA ARG A 578 19.68 -31.97 70.68
C ARG A 578 18.25 -31.82 70.17
N THR A 579 17.91 -32.51 69.09
CA THR A 579 16.53 -32.55 68.58
C THR A 579 15.61 -33.18 69.62
N TYR A 580 16.00 -34.35 70.17
CA TYR A 580 15.23 -35.07 71.19
C TYR A 580 14.91 -34.19 72.39
N SER A 581 15.88 -33.46 72.93
CA SER A 581 15.68 -32.58 74.10
C SER A 581 14.61 -31.51 73.87
N ARG A 582 14.33 -31.13 72.61
CA ARG A 582 13.30 -30.15 72.25
C ARG A 582 11.92 -30.77 72.05
N VAL A 583 11.83 -32.08 71.82
CA VAL A 583 10.59 -32.76 71.42
C VAL A 583 10.20 -33.93 72.33
N ARG A 584 11.01 -34.25 73.36
CA ARG A 584 10.83 -35.40 74.25
C ARG A 584 9.47 -35.47 74.95
N ASP A 585 8.84 -34.32 75.17
CA ASP A 585 7.55 -34.21 75.86
C ASP A 585 6.37 -34.40 74.88
N LEU A 586 6.65 -34.48 73.58
CA LEU A 586 5.65 -34.56 72.49
C LEU A 586 5.62 -35.90 71.78
N PHE A 587 6.71 -36.67 71.82
CA PHE A 587 6.85 -37.94 71.10
C PHE A 587 7.46 -39.01 71.98
N GLU A 588 6.94 -40.24 71.87
CA GLU A 588 7.58 -41.41 72.44
C GLU A 588 8.87 -41.72 71.67
N SER A 589 9.92 -42.09 72.41
CA SER A 589 11.23 -42.35 71.80
C SER A 589 12.02 -43.39 72.57
N GLN A 590 12.96 -44.03 71.87
CA GLN A 590 13.86 -45.02 72.43
C GLN A 590 15.32 -44.63 72.16
N GLU A 591 16.17 -44.67 73.18
CA GLU A 591 17.62 -44.49 73.01
C GLU A 591 18.23 -45.70 72.31
N ILE A 592 18.94 -45.47 71.21
CA ILE A 592 19.63 -46.53 70.43
C ILE A 592 21.13 -46.58 70.68
N GLY A 593 21.68 -45.59 71.39
CA GLY A 593 23.09 -45.48 71.74
C GLY A 593 23.78 -44.27 71.11
N GLU A 594 25.11 -44.35 71.00
CA GLU A 594 25.97 -43.27 70.52
C GLU A 594 26.53 -43.57 69.13
N ILE A 595 26.50 -42.57 68.25
CA ILE A 595 27.04 -42.68 66.89
C ILE A 595 28.29 -41.81 66.72
N SER A 596 29.30 -42.36 66.06
CA SER A 596 30.49 -41.61 65.65
C SER A 596 30.28 -40.99 64.27
N VAL A 597 30.43 -39.67 64.18
CA VAL A 597 30.32 -38.91 62.93
C VAL A 597 31.70 -38.39 62.54
N LYS A 598 32.11 -38.62 61.29
CA LYS A 598 33.40 -38.14 60.78
C LYS A 598 33.46 -36.61 60.88
N GLY A 599 34.46 -36.09 61.59
CA GLY A 599 34.62 -34.65 61.84
C GLY A 599 33.90 -34.12 63.09
N VAL A 600 33.32 -35.00 63.91
CA VAL A 600 32.79 -34.67 65.25
C VAL A 600 33.61 -35.40 66.30
N HIS A 601 34.17 -34.67 67.28
CA HIS A 601 35.08 -35.23 68.28
C HIS A 601 34.38 -36.08 69.34
N SER A 602 33.10 -35.83 69.63
CA SER A 602 32.34 -36.56 70.64
C SER A 602 31.24 -37.40 69.97
N PRO A 603 31.02 -38.66 70.39
CA PRO A 603 29.89 -39.45 69.93
C PRO A 603 28.56 -38.73 70.18
N VAL A 604 27.62 -38.87 69.25
CA VAL A 604 26.31 -38.23 69.31
C VAL A 604 25.30 -39.26 69.82
N LYS A 605 24.71 -39.01 71.00
CA LYS A 605 23.57 -39.79 71.49
C LYS A 605 22.39 -39.67 70.54
N THR A 606 21.82 -40.80 70.17
CA THR A 606 20.79 -40.91 69.14
C THR A 606 19.57 -41.63 69.68
N TYR A 607 18.39 -41.16 69.25
CA TYR A 607 17.09 -41.67 69.65
C TYR A 607 16.28 -42.02 68.40
N VAL A 608 15.48 -43.07 68.47
CA VAL A 608 14.42 -43.37 67.49
C VAL A 608 13.13 -42.72 67.97
N ILE A 609 12.46 -41.99 67.09
CA ILE A 609 11.09 -41.51 67.33
C ILE A 609 10.11 -42.60 66.89
N LEU A 610 9.14 -42.91 67.75
CA LEU A 610 8.06 -43.84 67.44
C LEU A 610 6.91 -43.05 66.76
N PRO A 611 6.44 -43.47 65.57
CA PRO A 611 5.50 -42.71 64.72
C PRO A 611 4.04 -42.68 65.20
#